data_AF-A0A949CMN5-F1
#
_entry.id   AF-A0A949CMN5-F1
#
_cell.length_a   1.000
_cell.length_b   1.000
_cell.length_c   1.000
_cell.angle_alpha   90.00
_cell.angle_beta   90.00
_cell.angle_gamma   90.00
#
_symmetry.space_group_name_H-M   'P 1'
#
loop_
_entity.id
_entity.type
_entity.pdbx_description
1 polymer ?
#
loop_
_entity_poly.entity_id
_entity_poly.type
_entity_poly.pdbx_seq_one_letter_code
_entity_poly.pdbx_strand_id
1 'polypeptide(L)'
;MSLNSLDGTAFSPTEVKRLHQCLDDGSEGIDRLFHDEIEVCHQILLGSADVCSLGMQGTAASISASSRFESPRYVGSGAFGIVFLVFDKTLGMDVAIKMLRPSRSSPIVQQRFLEEAKITASLTHPGIVRLFDSGTIQNLPYITSEIVSGGSLSDRIGKHPEGMPIREACTILVHVAEAVAYAHSKLTYHRDIKPGNILLHPFDESCQELRPVLTDFGLAKRWNQKDGALTTEGDV
;
A
#
# COMPACT_ATOMS: atom_id res chain seq x y z
N MET A 1 -3.45 8.15 32.81
CA MET A 1 -2.76 9.46 32.91
C MET A 1 -2.64 9.99 31.51
N SER A 2 -3.20 11.18 31.27
CA SER A 2 -3.27 11.84 29.97
C SER A 2 -1.87 12.12 29.41
N LEU A 3 -1.59 11.62 28.21
CA LEU A 3 -0.45 12.02 27.39
C LEU A 3 -0.87 13.24 26.57
N ASN A 4 -0.76 14.42 27.18
CA ASN A 4 -0.63 15.65 26.43
C ASN A 4 0.86 16.05 26.43
N SER A 5 1.33 16.43 25.26
CA SER A 5 2.58 17.16 24.93
C SER A 5 3.92 16.49 25.26
N LEU A 6 4.55 15.96 24.22
CA LEU A 6 5.95 16.28 23.90
C LEU A 6 5.94 17.06 22.58
N ASP A 7 6.51 18.26 22.61
CA ASP A 7 6.42 19.28 21.59
C ASP A 7 7.22 18.93 20.31
N GLY A 8 6.58 19.10 19.16
CA GLY A 8 7.27 19.28 17.87
C GLY A 8 6.58 18.72 16.62
N THR A 9 6.05 17.49 16.68
CA THR A 9 5.67 16.73 15.46
C THR A 9 4.53 15.73 15.70
N ALA A 10 3.58 16.05 16.58
CA ALA A 10 2.47 15.16 16.90
C ALA A 10 1.38 15.18 15.82
N PHE A 11 0.86 14.01 15.45
CA PHE A 11 -0.38 13.84 14.69
C PHE A 11 -1.44 14.86 15.15
N SER A 12 -2.15 15.49 14.21
CA SER A 12 -3.24 16.38 14.59
C SER A 12 -4.26 15.61 15.44
N PRO A 13 -4.98 16.27 16.36
CA PRO A 13 -6.02 15.62 17.16
C PRO A 13 -7.06 14.85 16.33
N THR A 14 -7.25 15.25 15.07
CA THR A 14 -8.13 14.57 14.10
C THR A 14 -7.50 13.29 13.56
N GLU A 15 -6.19 13.28 13.30
CA GLU A 15 -5.44 12.09 12.85
C GLU A 15 -5.31 11.07 13.97
N VAL A 16 -5.01 11.52 15.21
CA VAL A 16 -5.00 10.67 16.41
C VAL A 16 -6.38 10.02 16.60
N LYS A 17 -7.46 10.79 16.46
CA LYS A 17 -8.83 10.26 16.58
C LYS A 17 -9.18 9.23 15.49
N ARG A 18 -8.71 9.42 14.24
CA ARG A 18 -8.88 8.45 13.14
C ARG A 18 -8.04 7.20 13.36
N LEU A 19 -6.81 7.34 13.86
CA LEU A 19 -5.95 6.23 14.25
C LEU A 19 -6.61 5.39 15.34
N HIS A 20 -7.12 6.01 16.40
CA HIS A 20 -7.86 5.29 17.45
C HIS A 20 -9.13 4.60 16.91
N GLN A 21 -9.89 5.26 16.03
CA GLN A 21 -11.10 4.67 15.44
C GLN A 21 -10.81 3.45 14.53
N CYS A 22 -9.61 3.35 13.95
CA CYS A 22 -9.17 2.15 13.21
C CYS A 22 -8.62 1.04 14.11
N LEU A 23 -8.28 1.33 15.37
CA LEU A 23 -7.67 0.41 16.34
C LEU A 23 -8.69 -0.23 17.28
N ASP A 24 -9.90 0.31 17.39
CA ASP A 24 -10.96 -0.18 18.28
C ASP A 24 -11.52 -1.58 17.90
N ASP A 25 -11.01 -2.25 16.86
CA ASP A 25 -11.39 -3.62 16.46
C ASP A 25 -10.63 -4.74 17.23
N GLY A 26 -9.87 -4.40 18.27
CA GLY A 26 -9.58 -5.28 19.41
C GLY A 26 -8.35 -6.19 19.33
N SER A 27 -7.17 -5.69 19.75
CA SER A 27 -6.07 -6.52 20.29
C SER A 27 -4.99 -5.69 21.03
N GLU A 28 -5.21 -5.38 22.32
CA GLU A 28 -4.48 -4.37 23.13
C GLU A 28 -2.91 -4.39 23.12
N GLY A 29 -2.26 -5.47 22.67
CA GLY A 29 -0.80 -5.56 22.55
C GLY A 29 -0.24 -5.43 21.12
N ILE A 30 -1.00 -5.85 20.11
CA ILE A 30 -0.65 -5.69 18.68
C ILE A 30 -0.87 -4.23 18.26
N ASP A 31 -1.83 -3.56 18.90
CA ASP A 31 -2.26 -2.20 18.58
C ASP A 31 -1.17 -1.14 18.87
N ARG A 32 -0.35 -1.32 19.93
CA ARG A 32 0.73 -0.38 20.27
C ARG A 32 1.91 -0.45 19.32
N LEU A 33 2.43 -1.66 19.07
CA LEU A 33 3.55 -1.85 18.12
C LEU A 33 3.17 -1.32 16.73
N PHE A 34 1.92 -1.55 16.32
CA PHE A 34 1.42 -1.02 15.07
C PHE A 34 1.35 0.52 15.05
N HIS A 35 0.89 1.14 16.13
CA HIS A 35 0.89 2.60 16.27
C HIS A 35 2.31 3.18 16.19
N ASP A 36 3.27 2.55 16.89
CA ASP A 36 4.68 2.95 16.88
C ASP A 36 5.26 2.86 15.46
N GLU A 37 4.93 1.82 14.68
CA GLU A 37 5.39 1.71 13.29
C GLU A 37 4.81 2.81 12.38
N ILE A 38 3.56 3.21 12.58
CA ILE A 38 2.93 4.30 11.82
C ILE A 38 3.63 5.62 12.15
N GLU A 39 3.83 5.92 13.43
CA GLU A 39 4.54 7.11 13.89
C GLU A 39 5.96 7.16 13.31
N VAL A 40 6.71 6.05 13.40
CA VAL A 40 8.05 5.96 12.81
C VAL A 40 8.04 6.28 11.32
N CYS A 41 7.13 5.68 10.54
CA CYS A 41 7.04 5.97 9.09
C CYS A 41 6.67 7.43 8.82
N HIS A 42 5.77 8.01 9.64
CA HIS A 42 5.36 9.41 9.52
C HIS A 42 6.54 10.36 9.77
N GLN A 43 7.30 10.14 10.85
CA GLN A 43 8.48 10.94 11.17
C GLN A 43 9.60 10.77 10.13
N ILE A 44 9.76 9.57 9.56
CA ILE A 44 10.68 9.33 8.43
C ILE A 44 10.27 10.19 7.23
N LEU A 45 8.98 10.22 6.87
CA LEU A 45 8.47 11.04 5.76
C LEU A 45 8.67 12.54 6.00
N LEU A 46 8.49 13.00 7.24
CA LEU A 46 8.77 14.37 7.65
C LEU A 46 10.27 14.68 7.79
N GLY A 47 11.15 13.68 7.63
CA GLY A 47 12.59 13.78 7.89
C GLY A 47 12.94 14.25 9.31
N SER A 48 12.07 13.95 10.28
CA SER A 48 12.21 14.31 11.70
C SER A 48 12.66 13.13 12.59
N ALA A 49 12.72 11.91 12.04
CA ALA A 49 13.35 10.76 12.69
C ALA A 49 14.51 10.22 11.84
N ASP A 50 15.53 9.66 12.49
CA ASP A 50 16.56 8.81 11.87
C ASP A 50 16.29 7.35 12.26
N VAL A 51 16.16 6.43 11.30
CA VAL A 51 16.05 4.97 11.55
C VAL A 51 17.22 4.43 12.39
N CYS A 52 18.37 5.13 12.42
CA CYS A 52 19.48 4.84 13.32
C CYS A 52 19.10 4.84 14.82
N SER A 53 18.07 5.58 15.22
CA SER A 53 17.57 5.58 16.61
C SER A 53 16.86 4.26 17.01
N LEU A 54 16.54 3.39 16.05
CA LEU A 54 15.90 2.08 16.25
C LEU A 54 16.84 0.87 16.07
N GLY A 55 18.16 1.11 15.97
CA GLY A 55 19.17 0.05 16.04
C GLY A 55 19.45 -0.73 14.73
N MET A 56 19.09 -0.21 13.57
CA MET A 56 19.39 -0.84 12.27
C MET A 56 20.52 -0.11 11.52
N GLN A 57 21.64 -0.79 11.27
CA GLN A 57 22.79 -0.26 10.53
C GLN A 57 22.61 -0.41 9.01
N GLY A 58 22.85 0.65 8.25
CA GLY A 58 23.01 0.62 6.79
C GLY A 58 23.48 1.96 6.23
N THR A 59 24.60 1.94 5.49
CA THR A 59 25.23 3.11 4.87
C THR A 59 24.90 3.17 3.37
N ALA A 60 24.05 4.11 2.97
CA ALA A 60 23.99 4.62 1.60
C ALA A 60 23.36 6.03 1.63
N ALA A 61 23.86 6.94 0.77
CA ALA A 61 23.47 8.35 0.73
C ALA A 61 21.94 8.52 0.73
N SER A 62 21.40 9.02 1.84
CA SER A 62 19.97 9.20 2.03
C SER A 62 19.55 10.55 1.47
N ILE A 63 18.62 10.53 0.51
CA ILE A 63 17.77 11.71 0.29
C ILE A 63 17.00 11.90 1.60
N SER A 64 17.14 13.07 2.23
CA SER A 64 16.26 13.42 3.35
C SER A 64 14.83 13.51 2.82
N ALA A 65 13.94 12.61 3.25
CA ALA A 65 12.57 12.54 2.75
C ALA A 65 11.77 13.83 2.95
N SER A 66 12.13 14.65 3.96
CA SER A 66 11.53 15.97 4.19
C SER A 66 11.66 16.91 3.00
N SER A 67 12.66 16.69 2.13
CA SER A 67 12.88 17.51 0.94
C SER A 67 11.90 17.21 -0.20
N ARG A 68 11.22 16.04 -0.20
CA ARG A 68 10.36 15.60 -1.30
C ARG A 68 8.90 15.46 -0.92
N PHE A 69 8.60 14.78 0.19
CA PHE A 69 7.23 14.47 0.58
C PHE A 69 6.75 15.43 1.66
N GLU A 70 5.52 15.91 1.52
CA GLU A 70 4.89 16.84 2.47
C GLU A 70 3.52 16.34 2.92
N SER A 71 3.12 16.82 4.10
CA SER A 71 1.81 16.58 4.70
C SER A 71 1.37 15.10 4.72
N PRO A 72 2.22 14.16 5.21
CA PRO A 72 1.85 12.76 5.30
C PRO A 72 0.61 12.57 6.17
N ARG A 73 -0.43 11.99 5.57
CA ARG A 73 -1.67 11.60 6.25
C ARG A 73 -1.85 10.10 6.13
N TYR A 74 -2.00 9.41 7.26
CA TYR A 74 -2.27 7.97 7.26
C TYR A 74 -3.55 7.63 6.49
N VAL A 75 -3.47 6.63 5.61
CA VAL A 75 -4.58 6.13 4.78
C VAL A 75 -4.99 4.74 5.21
N GLY A 76 -4.03 3.87 5.50
CA GLY A 76 -4.30 2.48 5.85
C GLY A 76 -3.02 1.68 6.01
N SER A 77 -3.18 0.40 6.32
CA SER A 77 -2.05 -0.53 6.38
C SER A 77 -2.47 -1.90 5.87
N GLY A 78 -1.48 -2.66 5.42
CA GLY A 78 -1.62 -4.08 5.11
C GLY A 78 -0.60 -4.90 5.89
N ALA A 79 -0.55 -6.20 5.57
CA ALA A 79 0.35 -7.16 6.20
C ALA A 79 1.83 -6.76 6.11
N PHE A 80 2.23 -6.05 5.04
CA PHE A 80 3.63 -5.74 4.76
C PHE A 80 3.97 -4.26 4.79
N GLY A 81 2.99 -3.35 4.77
CA GLY A 81 3.29 -1.93 4.65
C GLY A 81 2.22 -1.01 5.20
N ILE A 82 2.61 0.25 5.33
CA ILE A 82 1.82 1.38 5.84
C ILE A 82 1.67 2.37 4.69
N VAL A 83 0.45 2.83 4.44
CA VAL A 83 0.13 3.72 3.32
C VAL A 83 -0.21 5.10 3.86
N PHE A 84 0.46 6.12 3.31
CA PHE A 84 0.18 7.53 3.55
C PHE A 84 -0.25 8.20 2.25
N LEU A 85 -1.09 9.22 2.37
CA LEU A 85 -1.27 10.25 1.36
C LEU A 85 -0.21 11.31 1.61
N VAL A 86 0.54 11.69 0.59
CA VAL A 86 1.56 12.74 0.65
C VAL A 86 1.47 13.63 -0.58
N PHE A 87 1.88 14.88 -0.45
CA PHE A 87 2.18 15.73 -1.59
C PHE A 87 3.62 15.46 -2.04
N ASP A 88 3.83 14.97 -3.27
CA ASP A 88 5.17 14.79 -3.84
C ASP A 88 5.59 16.07 -4.57
N LYS A 89 6.51 16.83 -3.96
CA LYS A 89 7.03 18.08 -4.54
C LYS A 89 7.72 17.91 -5.88
N THR A 90 8.29 16.73 -6.16
CA THR A 90 8.97 16.46 -7.43
C THR A 90 7.97 16.31 -8.56
N LEU A 91 6.82 15.67 -8.27
CA LEU A 91 5.75 15.46 -9.24
C LEU A 91 4.74 16.62 -9.26
N GLY A 92 4.69 17.42 -8.20
CA GLY A 92 3.75 18.53 -8.04
C GLY A 92 2.30 18.07 -7.84
N MET A 93 2.09 16.89 -7.26
CA MET A 93 0.76 16.30 -7.07
C MET A 93 0.70 15.40 -5.83
N ASP A 94 -0.51 15.15 -5.36
CA ASP A 94 -0.76 14.16 -4.31
C ASP A 94 -0.53 12.73 -4.83
N VAL A 95 0.10 11.89 -4.00
CA VAL A 95 0.35 10.48 -4.28
C VAL A 95 0.09 9.61 -3.05
N ALA A 96 -0.24 8.34 -3.28
CA ALA A 96 -0.24 7.34 -2.22
C ALA A 96 1.17 6.75 -2.09
N ILE A 97 1.80 6.87 -0.92
CA ILE A 97 3.09 6.28 -0.58
C ILE A 97 2.90 5.08 0.34
N LYS A 98 3.30 3.89 -0.13
CA LYS A 98 3.35 2.66 0.66
C LYS A 98 4.77 2.44 1.15
N MET A 99 4.96 2.38 2.45
CA MET A 99 6.24 2.11 3.09
C MET A 99 6.23 0.70 3.70
N LEU A 100 7.35 -0.02 3.62
CA LEU A 100 7.48 -1.30 4.30
C LEU A 100 7.43 -1.11 5.83
N ARG A 101 6.80 -2.03 6.55
CA ARG A 101 6.80 -2.01 8.02
C ARG A 101 8.24 -2.16 8.57
N PRO A 102 8.72 -1.28 9.47
CA PRO A 102 10.06 -1.39 10.05
C PRO A 102 10.35 -2.78 10.65
N SER A 103 9.40 -3.38 11.38
CA SER A 103 9.56 -4.71 11.99
C SER A 103 9.72 -5.86 10.98
N ARG A 104 9.36 -5.64 9.71
CA ARG A 104 9.41 -6.63 8.62
C ARG A 104 10.54 -6.36 7.62
N SER A 105 11.38 -5.36 7.87
CA SER A 105 12.38 -4.81 6.93
C SER A 105 13.65 -5.65 6.75
N SER A 106 13.55 -6.99 6.73
CA SER A 106 14.72 -7.82 6.41
C SER A 106 15.15 -7.62 4.95
N PRO A 107 16.45 -7.77 4.60
CA PRO A 107 16.94 -7.53 3.23
C PRO A 107 16.18 -8.30 2.15
N ILE A 108 15.78 -9.53 2.44
CA ILE A 108 14.99 -10.38 1.53
C ILE A 108 13.59 -9.78 1.29
N VAL A 109 12.95 -9.27 2.35
CA VAL A 109 11.62 -8.64 2.24
C VAL A 109 11.72 -7.30 1.52
N GLN A 110 12.74 -6.49 1.81
CA GLN A 110 12.98 -5.23 1.10
C GLN A 110 13.19 -5.46 -0.41
N GLN A 111 13.98 -6.47 -0.77
CA GLN A 111 14.20 -6.83 -2.17
C GLN A 111 12.89 -7.25 -2.84
N ARG A 112 12.10 -8.15 -2.21
CA ARG A 112 10.80 -8.58 -2.75
C ARG A 112 9.83 -7.42 -2.93
N PHE A 113 9.80 -6.47 -2.00
CA PHE A 113 8.95 -5.28 -2.07
C PHE A 113 9.30 -4.41 -3.29
N LEU A 114 10.59 -4.17 -3.55
CA LEU A 114 11.03 -3.42 -4.73
C LEU A 114 10.87 -4.21 -6.04
N GLU A 115 10.99 -5.54 -6.00
CA GLU A 115 10.70 -6.40 -7.16
C GLU A 115 9.21 -6.38 -7.54
N GLU A 116 8.31 -6.43 -6.54
CA GLU A 116 6.87 -6.21 -6.74
C GLU A 116 6.61 -4.87 -7.43
N ALA A 117 7.24 -3.79 -6.95
CA ALA A 117 7.12 -2.47 -7.57
C ALA A 117 7.50 -2.49 -9.06
N LYS A 118 8.63 -3.13 -9.39
CA LYS A 118 9.11 -3.23 -10.78
C LYS A 118 8.16 -4.02 -11.67
N ILE A 119 7.56 -5.09 -11.14
CA ILE A 119 6.57 -5.88 -11.88
C ILE A 119 5.34 -5.02 -12.16
N THR A 120 4.75 -4.41 -11.14
CA THR A 120 3.55 -3.56 -11.28
C THR A 120 3.80 -2.37 -12.20
N ALA A 121 4.95 -1.70 -12.07
CA ALA A 121 5.33 -0.57 -12.93
C ALA A 121 5.47 -0.94 -14.42
N SER A 122 5.69 -2.22 -14.73
CA SER A 122 5.72 -2.71 -16.13
C SER A 122 4.33 -2.97 -16.73
N LEU A 123 3.28 -2.88 -15.91
CA LEU A 123 1.89 -3.04 -16.34
C LEU A 123 1.28 -1.65 -16.57
N THR A 124 0.53 -1.50 -17.67
CA THR A 124 -0.13 -0.25 -18.03
C THR A 124 -1.55 -0.59 -18.47
N HIS A 125 -2.49 -0.47 -17.54
CA HIS A 125 -3.88 -0.83 -17.74
C HIS A 125 -4.76 0.01 -16.81
N PRO A 126 -5.93 0.52 -17.26
CA PRO A 126 -6.78 1.38 -16.42
C PRO A 126 -7.31 0.70 -15.16
N GLY A 127 -7.38 -0.63 -15.13
CA GLY A 127 -7.76 -1.44 -13.96
C GLY A 127 -6.59 -1.95 -13.12
N ILE A 128 -5.36 -1.42 -13.30
CA ILE A 128 -4.17 -1.74 -12.50
C ILE A 128 -3.58 -0.44 -11.98
N VAL A 129 -3.22 -0.40 -10.70
CA VAL A 129 -2.69 0.80 -10.06
C VAL A 129 -1.44 1.30 -10.77
N ARG A 130 -1.42 2.57 -11.12
CA ARG A 130 -0.25 3.22 -11.68
C ARG A 130 0.75 3.54 -10.59
N LEU A 131 1.96 3.01 -10.72
CA LEU A 131 3.10 3.41 -9.89
C LEU A 131 3.81 4.62 -10.52
N PHE A 132 4.28 5.53 -9.67
CA PHE A 132 5.05 6.70 -10.10
C PHE A 132 6.54 6.51 -9.86
N ASP A 133 6.91 6.05 -8.67
CA ASP A 133 8.31 5.90 -8.28
C ASP A 133 8.46 4.88 -7.14
N SER A 134 9.68 4.38 -6.96
CA SER A 134 10.05 3.51 -5.85
C SER A 134 11.47 3.80 -5.39
N GLY A 135 11.74 3.71 -4.09
CA GLY A 135 13.08 3.96 -3.56
C GLY A 135 13.22 3.54 -2.12
N THR A 136 14.21 4.12 -1.45
CA THR A 136 14.48 3.91 -0.03
C THR A 136 14.65 5.24 0.67
N ILE A 137 14.03 5.40 1.83
CA ILE A 137 14.26 6.52 2.76
C ILE A 137 14.80 5.92 4.04
N GLN A 138 16.02 6.31 4.44
CA GLN A 138 16.66 5.79 5.65
C GLN A 138 16.63 4.25 5.74
N ASN A 139 16.94 3.57 4.62
CA ASN A 139 16.88 2.11 4.46
C ASN A 139 15.48 1.47 4.53
N LEU A 140 14.42 2.26 4.58
CA LEU A 140 13.04 1.77 4.48
C LEU A 140 12.52 1.91 3.04
N PRO A 141 12.20 0.80 2.36
CA PRO A 141 11.66 0.86 1.01
C PRO A 141 10.30 1.56 0.96
N TYR A 142 10.07 2.33 -0.10
CA TYR A 142 8.79 2.94 -0.40
C TYR A 142 8.41 2.78 -1.89
N ILE A 143 7.12 2.83 -2.15
CA ILE A 143 6.52 2.87 -3.49
C ILE A 143 5.48 4.00 -3.49
N THR A 144 5.51 4.85 -4.52
CA THR A 144 4.49 5.88 -4.76
C THR A 144 3.59 5.47 -5.91
N SER A 145 2.30 5.79 -5.79
CA SER A 145 1.26 5.39 -6.73
C SER A 145 0.16 6.42 -6.85
N GLU A 146 -0.69 6.27 -7.87
CA GLU A 146 -1.90 7.06 -8.01
C GLU A 146 -2.84 6.89 -6.80
N ILE A 147 -3.66 7.91 -6.56
CA ILE A 147 -4.63 7.87 -5.48
C ILE A 147 -5.95 7.31 -6.01
N VAL A 148 -6.42 6.24 -5.37
CA VAL A 148 -7.74 5.66 -5.60
C VAL A 148 -8.59 5.86 -4.34
N SER A 149 -9.35 6.95 -4.32
CA SER A 149 -9.96 7.50 -3.09
C SER A 149 -11.35 6.97 -2.73
N GLY A 150 -11.94 6.06 -3.52
CA GLY A 150 -13.26 5.49 -3.25
C GLY A 150 -13.27 4.30 -2.27
N GLY A 151 -12.12 3.96 -1.69
CA GLY A 151 -11.96 2.83 -0.76
C GLY A 151 -11.78 1.50 -1.48
N SER A 152 -11.73 0.41 -0.71
CA SER A 152 -11.61 -0.95 -1.24
C SER A 152 -12.98 -1.57 -1.56
N LEU A 153 -12.97 -2.63 -2.37
CA LEU A 153 -14.15 -3.47 -2.56
C LEU A 153 -14.58 -4.13 -1.24
N SER A 154 -13.65 -4.39 -0.32
CA SER A 154 -13.98 -4.86 1.03
C SER A 154 -14.85 -3.86 1.78
N ASP A 155 -14.50 -2.56 1.73
CA ASP A 155 -15.29 -1.49 2.35
C ASP A 155 -16.66 -1.35 1.70
N ARG A 156 -16.73 -1.53 0.37
CA ARG A 156 -17.99 -1.53 -0.37
C ARG A 156 -18.87 -2.70 0.02
N ILE A 157 -18.34 -3.91 0.09
CA ILE A 157 -19.08 -5.11 0.55
C ILE A 157 -19.59 -4.92 1.97
N GLY A 158 -18.78 -4.36 2.88
CA GLY A 158 -19.18 -4.09 4.26
C GLY A 158 -20.39 -3.14 4.39
N LYS A 159 -20.61 -2.26 3.39
CA LYS A 159 -21.80 -1.38 3.32
C LYS A 159 -23.06 -2.09 2.80
N HIS A 160 -22.93 -3.33 2.32
CA HIS A 160 -24.00 -4.15 1.74
C HIS A 160 -24.08 -5.51 2.45
N PRO A 161 -24.51 -5.57 3.73
CA PRO A 161 -24.55 -6.82 4.50
C PRO A 161 -25.48 -7.89 3.89
N GLU A 162 -26.55 -7.47 3.21
CA GLU A 162 -27.49 -8.36 2.50
C GLU A 162 -27.01 -8.75 1.08
N GLY A 163 -25.79 -8.34 0.71
CA GLY A 163 -25.21 -8.54 -0.62
C GLY A 163 -25.28 -7.29 -1.50
N MET A 164 -24.26 -7.14 -2.33
CA MET A 164 -24.18 -6.05 -3.30
C MET A 164 -25.19 -6.23 -4.44
N PRO A 165 -25.70 -5.14 -5.05
CA PRO A 165 -26.53 -5.25 -6.25
C PRO A 165 -25.82 -6.05 -7.35
N ILE A 166 -26.49 -7.06 -7.90
CA ILE A 166 -25.87 -8.01 -8.84
C ILE A 166 -25.23 -7.33 -10.05
N ARG A 167 -25.88 -6.28 -10.59
CA ARG A 167 -25.35 -5.51 -11.72
C ARG A 167 -24.01 -4.86 -11.38
N GLU A 168 -23.92 -4.23 -10.21
CA GLU A 168 -22.71 -3.58 -9.74
C GLU A 168 -21.59 -4.61 -9.52
N ALA A 169 -21.89 -5.75 -8.87
CA ALA A 169 -20.93 -6.83 -8.68
C ALA A 169 -20.40 -7.37 -10.03
N CYS A 170 -21.27 -7.60 -11.01
CA CYS A 170 -20.89 -8.03 -12.35
C CYS A 170 -19.99 -7.01 -13.05
N THR A 171 -20.32 -5.71 -13.01
CA THR A 171 -19.49 -4.66 -13.60
C THR A 171 -18.09 -4.64 -13.00
N ILE A 172 -17.98 -4.74 -11.66
CA ILE A 172 -16.69 -4.80 -10.98
C ILE A 172 -15.88 -6.03 -11.43
N LEU A 173 -16.52 -7.20 -11.46
CA LEU A 173 -15.86 -8.45 -11.85
C LEU A 173 -15.38 -8.43 -13.31
N VAL A 174 -16.13 -7.83 -14.24
CA VAL A 174 -15.71 -7.70 -15.64
C VAL A 174 -14.43 -6.86 -15.73
N HIS A 175 -14.41 -5.66 -15.15
CA HIS A 175 -13.24 -4.78 -15.18
C HIS A 175 -12.02 -5.41 -14.48
N VAL A 176 -12.23 -6.11 -13.36
CA VAL A 176 -11.16 -6.87 -12.68
C VAL A 176 -10.65 -7.99 -13.57
N ALA A 177 -11.54 -8.74 -14.24
CA ALA A 177 -11.14 -9.82 -15.14
C ALA A 177 -10.34 -9.31 -16.35
N GLU A 178 -10.69 -8.15 -16.91
CA GLU A 178 -9.94 -7.48 -17.97
C GLU A 178 -8.52 -7.10 -17.51
N ALA A 179 -8.40 -6.51 -16.31
CA ALA A 179 -7.10 -6.18 -15.72
C ALA A 179 -6.23 -7.43 -15.46
N VAL A 180 -6.84 -8.52 -14.98
CA VAL A 180 -6.15 -9.80 -14.79
C VAL A 180 -5.72 -10.41 -16.13
N ALA A 181 -6.60 -10.40 -17.13
CA ALA A 181 -6.30 -10.88 -18.48
C ALA A 181 -5.12 -10.09 -19.09
N TYR A 182 -5.11 -8.77 -18.92
CA TYR A 182 -3.98 -7.93 -19.31
C TYR A 182 -2.68 -8.36 -18.60
N ALA A 183 -2.69 -8.50 -17.27
CA ALA A 183 -1.51 -8.93 -16.51
C ALA A 183 -0.99 -10.31 -16.98
N HIS A 184 -1.89 -11.26 -17.22
CA HIS A 184 -1.56 -12.58 -17.74
C HIS A 184 -0.96 -12.51 -19.16
N SER A 185 -1.44 -11.62 -20.02
CA SER A 185 -0.83 -11.39 -21.35
C SER A 185 0.61 -10.89 -21.26
N LYS A 186 1.02 -10.33 -20.11
CA LYS A 186 2.37 -9.90 -19.77
C LYS A 186 3.12 -10.91 -18.89
N LEU A 187 2.66 -12.18 -18.86
CA LEU A 187 3.24 -13.27 -18.06
C LEU A 187 3.36 -12.95 -16.56
N THR A 188 2.47 -12.09 -16.06
CA THR A 188 2.46 -11.64 -14.67
C THR A 188 1.19 -12.12 -13.99
N TYR A 189 1.34 -12.87 -12.90
CA TYR A 189 0.23 -13.42 -12.12
C TYR A 189 0.13 -12.69 -10.79
N HIS A 190 -1.03 -12.14 -10.42
CA HIS A 190 -1.17 -11.36 -9.19
C HIS A 190 -1.07 -12.20 -7.91
N ARG A 191 -1.69 -13.39 -7.88
CA ARG A 191 -1.66 -14.39 -6.78
C ARG A 191 -2.25 -14.00 -5.42
N ASP A 192 -2.75 -12.78 -5.24
CA ASP A 192 -3.43 -12.32 -4.02
C ASP A 192 -4.66 -11.48 -4.37
N ILE A 193 -5.46 -11.95 -5.32
CA ILE A 193 -6.70 -11.25 -5.70
C ILE A 193 -7.74 -11.48 -4.60
N LYS A 194 -8.09 -10.41 -3.89
CA LYS A 194 -9.11 -10.37 -2.84
C LYS A 194 -9.76 -8.99 -2.79
N PRO A 195 -10.94 -8.83 -2.18
CA PRO A 195 -11.63 -7.53 -2.12
C PRO A 195 -10.79 -6.39 -1.53
N GLY A 196 -9.90 -6.66 -0.57
CA GLY A 196 -9.01 -5.65 -0.01
C GLY A 196 -7.95 -5.10 -0.98
N ASN A 197 -7.64 -5.84 -2.06
CA ASN A 197 -6.66 -5.44 -3.08
C ASN A 197 -7.33 -4.89 -4.36
N ILE A 198 -8.65 -4.67 -4.32
CA ILE A 198 -9.41 -4.02 -5.39
C ILE A 198 -9.85 -2.67 -4.86
N LEU A 199 -9.19 -1.60 -5.29
CA LEU A 199 -9.56 -0.23 -4.96
C LEU A 199 -10.62 0.27 -5.93
N LEU A 200 -11.51 1.16 -5.49
CA LEU A 200 -12.56 1.75 -6.30
C LEU A 200 -12.30 3.24 -6.45
N HIS A 201 -12.37 3.77 -7.67
CA HIS A 201 -12.48 5.22 -7.80
C HIS A 201 -13.81 5.70 -7.21
N PRO A 202 -13.87 6.95 -6.69
CA PRO A 202 -15.11 7.54 -6.24
C PRO A 202 -16.18 7.42 -7.32
N PHE A 203 -17.41 7.16 -6.89
CA PHE A 203 -18.57 7.31 -7.75
C PHE A 203 -18.69 8.80 -8.05
N ASP A 204 -18.26 9.21 -9.23
CA ASP A 204 -18.56 10.54 -9.72
C ASP A 204 -20.02 10.51 -10.19
N GLU A 205 -20.87 11.37 -9.63
CA GLU A 205 -22.27 11.48 -10.06
C GLU A 205 -22.39 11.82 -11.56
N SER A 206 -21.31 12.32 -12.19
CA SER A 206 -21.17 12.54 -13.62
C SER A 206 -20.57 11.38 -14.42
N CYS A 207 -19.90 10.41 -13.77
CA CYS A 207 -19.34 9.23 -14.44
C CYS A 207 -20.19 7.99 -14.15
N GLN A 208 -20.82 7.44 -15.18
CA GLN A 208 -21.71 6.28 -15.10
C GLN A 208 -21.01 4.94 -14.79
N GLU A 209 -19.69 4.90 -14.58
CA GLU A 209 -18.94 3.63 -14.53
C GLU A 209 -18.07 3.49 -13.28
N LEU A 210 -18.35 2.41 -12.53
CA LEU A 210 -17.49 1.90 -11.47
C LEU A 210 -16.14 1.47 -12.06
N ARG A 211 -15.06 2.13 -11.63
CA ARG A 211 -13.70 1.78 -12.05
C ARG A 211 -12.93 1.10 -10.91
N PRO A 212 -12.87 -0.24 -10.88
CA PRO A 212 -12.01 -0.97 -9.97
C PRO A 212 -10.56 -0.95 -10.46
N VAL A 213 -9.63 -0.93 -9.52
CA VAL A 213 -8.19 -0.87 -9.74
C VAL A 213 -7.52 -1.92 -8.86
N LEU A 214 -6.81 -2.86 -9.49
CA LEU A 214 -6.00 -3.85 -8.78
C LEU A 214 -4.73 -3.21 -8.23
N THR A 215 -4.44 -3.48 -6.96
CA THR A 215 -3.21 -3.09 -6.26
C THR A 215 -2.54 -4.31 -5.62
N ASP A 216 -1.35 -4.12 -5.06
CA ASP A 216 -0.68 -5.12 -4.20
C ASP A 216 -0.35 -6.44 -4.92
N PHE A 217 0.48 -6.34 -5.96
CA PHE A 217 1.06 -7.47 -6.67
C PHE A 217 2.15 -8.19 -5.84
N GLY A 218 2.03 -8.25 -4.51
CA GLY A 218 3.10 -8.67 -3.59
C GLY A 218 3.43 -10.16 -3.59
N LEU A 219 2.61 -10.95 -4.27
CA LEU A 219 2.92 -12.33 -4.61
C LEU A 219 3.18 -12.52 -6.10
N ALA A 220 3.31 -11.42 -6.86
CA ALA A 220 3.39 -11.51 -8.30
C ALA A 220 4.69 -12.15 -8.76
N LYS A 221 4.54 -13.23 -9.50
CA LYS A 221 5.64 -13.94 -10.12
C LYS A 221 5.57 -13.70 -11.63
N ARG A 222 6.67 -13.21 -12.20
CA ARG A 222 6.87 -13.31 -13.65
C ARG A 222 7.14 -14.77 -13.99
N TRP A 223 6.38 -15.32 -14.91
CA TRP A 223 6.65 -16.67 -15.39
C TRP A 223 7.88 -16.65 -16.31
N ASN A 224 8.96 -17.28 -15.87
CA ASN A 224 10.10 -17.57 -16.73
C ASN A 224 9.87 -18.93 -17.39
N GLN A 225 10.03 -19.02 -18.71
CA GLN A 225 9.89 -20.27 -19.46
C GLN A 225 10.91 -21.36 -19.02
N LYS A 226 11.97 -20.97 -18.30
CA LYS A 226 12.92 -21.90 -17.64
C LYS A 226 12.40 -22.55 -16.35
N ASP A 227 11.32 -22.03 -15.75
CA ASP A 227 10.67 -22.61 -14.56
C ASP A 227 9.65 -23.71 -14.91
N GLY A 228 9.49 -24.06 -16.20
CA GLY A 228 8.59 -25.11 -16.69
C GLY A 228 8.95 -26.54 -16.29
N ALA A 229 9.95 -26.73 -15.42
CA ALA A 229 10.38 -28.02 -14.89
C ALA A 229 10.15 -28.14 -13.37
N LEU A 230 9.05 -27.58 -12.86
CA LEU A 230 8.59 -27.81 -11.48
C LEU A 230 7.26 -28.58 -11.49
N THR A 231 7.28 -29.77 -12.11
CA THR A 231 6.51 -30.90 -11.63
C THR A 231 7.50 -31.86 -11.00
N THR A 232 7.65 -31.80 -9.67
CA THR A 232 8.04 -32.98 -8.91
C THR A 232 6.76 -33.60 -8.36
N GLU A 233 6.48 -34.76 -8.91
CA GLU A 233 5.51 -35.77 -8.51
C GLU A 233 5.72 -36.16 -7.03
N GLY A 234 4.68 -36.69 -6.40
CA GLY A 234 4.48 -36.68 -4.95
C GLY A 234 5.51 -37.40 -4.06
N ASP A 235 5.51 -36.98 -2.80
CA ASP A 235 6.05 -37.75 -1.68
C ASP A 235 4.90 -38.07 -0.72
N VAL A 236 4.79 -39.35 -0.39
CA VAL A 236 3.82 -40.01 0.49
C VAL A 236 4.17 -39.76 1.96
#